data_AF-A0A9P6CYV2-F1
#
_entry.id   AF-A0A9P6CYV2-F1
#
_cell.length_a   1.000
_cell.length_b   1.000
_cell.length_c   1.000
_cell.angle_alpha   90.00
_cell.angle_beta   90.00
_cell.angle_gamma   90.00
#
_symmetry.space_group_name_H-M   'P 1'
#
loop_
_entity.id
_entity.type
_entity.pdbx_description
1 polymer ?
#
loop_
_entity_poly.entity_id
_entity_poly.type
_entity_poly.pdbx_seq_one_letter_code
_entity_poly.pdbx_strand_id
1 'polypeptide(L)'
;MAPPFENFNLFTPSNAYKGGFYITSDVVGFTVGTIHLTESNLFLPLVASPFADPPIPATTYAIERAGGGAFVIKAIDAEVLWTSIPAVDPTDPETGNAIIQMLPADGGSHQIFFLHSA
;
A
#
# COMPACT_ATOMS: atom_id res chain seq x y z
N MET A 1 20.58 -9.34 6.51
CA MET A 1 19.87 -8.29 7.29
C MET A 1 18.96 -7.58 6.29
N ALA A 2 17.65 -7.87 6.31
CA ALA A 2 16.70 -7.11 5.50
C ALA A 2 16.58 -5.71 6.12
N PRO A 3 16.54 -4.63 5.33
CA PRO A 3 16.43 -3.29 5.90
C PRO A 3 15.12 -3.20 6.71
N PRO A 4 15.14 -2.49 7.86
CA PRO A 4 13.93 -2.24 8.64
C PRO A 4 12.90 -1.56 7.73
N PHE A 5 11.62 -1.82 7.97
CA PHE A 5 10.48 -1.19 7.30
C PHE A 5 10.47 0.32 7.63
N GLU A 6 11.40 1.10 7.08
CA GLU A 6 11.44 2.54 7.26
C GLU A 6 10.27 3.15 6.49
N ASN A 7 9.44 3.87 7.24
CA ASN A 7 8.26 4.62 6.81
C ASN A 7 8.30 5.05 5.33
N PHE A 8 7.59 4.28 4.50
CA PHE A 8 7.33 4.59 3.11
C PHE A 8 6.32 5.75 3.02
N ASN A 9 6.77 6.99 3.28
CA ASN A 9 5.88 8.16 3.26
C ASN A 9 5.99 8.99 1.98
N LEU A 10 6.88 8.62 1.05
CA LEU A 10 7.09 9.31 -0.22
C LEU A 10 6.81 8.34 -1.36
N PHE A 11 5.71 8.62 -2.06
CA PHE A 11 5.28 7.86 -3.22
C PHE A 11 4.91 8.77 -4.37
N THR A 12 5.32 8.37 -5.57
CA THR A 12 4.90 8.99 -6.82
C THR A 12 3.89 8.10 -7.55
N PRO A 13 2.63 8.54 -7.74
CA PRO A 13 1.71 7.89 -8.66
C PRO A 13 2.08 8.22 -10.11
N SER A 14 2.07 7.21 -10.98
CA SER A 14 2.29 7.34 -12.42
C SER A 14 1.20 6.59 -13.19
N ASN A 15 0.83 7.08 -14.37
CA ASN A 15 -0.27 6.48 -15.14
C ASN A 15 0.05 5.02 -15.50
N ALA A 16 -0.88 4.11 -15.17
CA ALA A 16 -0.80 2.73 -15.61
C ALA A 16 -1.37 2.55 -17.02
N TYR A 17 -0.82 1.61 -17.79
CA TYR A 17 -1.20 1.36 -19.19
C TYR A 17 -2.68 1.00 -19.38
N LYS A 18 -3.34 0.45 -18.35
CA LYS A 18 -4.74 0.00 -18.40
C LYS A 18 -5.72 0.97 -17.73
N GLY A 19 -5.28 2.19 -17.44
CA GLY A 19 -6.00 3.14 -16.58
C GLY A 19 -5.64 2.96 -15.09
N GLY A 20 -5.88 3.97 -14.28
CA GLY A 20 -5.39 4.02 -12.90
C GLY A 20 -3.89 4.37 -12.81
N PHE A 21 -3.26 3.99 -11.71
CA PHE A 21 -1.91 4.40 -11.33
C PHE A 21 -1.06 3.23 -10.86
N TYR A 22 0.20 3.22 -11.27
CA TYR A 22 1.27 2.56 -10.53
C TYR A 22 1.76 3.50 -9.43
N ILE A 23 1.95 2.98 -8.23
CA ILE A 23 2.49 3.74 -7.09
C ILE A 23 3.94 3.31 -6.91
N THR A 24 4.89 4.25 -6.98
CA THR A 24 6.32 3.97 -6.81
C THR A 24 6.83 4.61 -5.54
N SER A 25 7.59 3.86 -4.74
CA SER A 25 8.31 4.42 -3.59
C SER A 25 9.47 5.27 -4.07
N ASP A 26 9.49 6.54 -3.70
CA ASP A 26 10.59 7.45 -4.08
C ASP A 26 11.88 7.16 -3.31
N VAL A 27 11.77 6.44 -2.19
CA VAL A 27 12.92 6.07 -1.35
C VAL A 27 13.79 5.02 -2.04
N VAL A 28 13.16 4.03 -2.69
CA VAL A 28 13.87 2.88 -3.29
C VAL A 28 13.66 2.75 -4.81
N GLY A 29 12.78 3.55 -5.40
CA GLY A 29 12.50 3.55 -6.84
C GLY A 29 11.68 2.35 -7.33
N PHE A 30 11.09 1.57 -6.42
CA PHE A 30 10.35 0.36 -6.74
C PHE A 30 8.84 0.56 -6.63
N THR A 31 8.11 -0.12 -7.52
CA THR A 31 6.65 -0.04 -7.59
C THR A 31 5.99 -0.90 -6.52
N VAL A 32 4.86 -0.45 -6.00
CA VAL A 32 4.05 -1.21 -5.05
C VAL A 32 3.28 -2.30 -5.80
N GLY A 33 3.50 -3.54 -5.42
CA GLY A 33 2.69 -4.69 -5.80
C GLY A 33 1.77 -5.12 -4.67
N THR A 34 0.82 -6.01 -4.97
CA THR A 34 -0.04 -6.65 -3.98
C THR A 34 0.30 -8.13 -3.95
N ILE A 35 0.58 -8.65 -2.76
CA ILE A 35 0.73 -10.09 -2.53
C ILE A 35 -0.46 -10.65 -1.77
N HIS A 36 -0.75 -11.93 -1.98
CA HIS A 36 -1.71 -12.69 -1.17
C HIS A 36 -0.95 -13.67 -0.29
N LEU A 37 -0.98 -13.44 1.02
CA LEU A 37 -0.50 -14.38 2.03
C LEU A 37 -1.58 -15.43 2.26
N THR A 38 -1.39 -16.61 1.67
CA THR A 38 -2.39 -17.68 1.66
C THR A 38 -2.72 -18.21 3.06
N GLU A 39 -1.74 -18.30 3.96
CA GLU A 39 -1.91 -18.83 5.32
C GLU A 39 -2.81 -17.95 6.19
N SER A 40 -2.69 -16.63 6.07
CA SER A 40 -3.47 -15.65 6.82
C SER A 40 -4.66 -15.10 6.03
N ASN A 41 -4.78 -15.48 4.75
CA ASN A 41 -5.71 -14.90 3.78
C ASN A 41 -5.64 -13.35 3.73
N LEU A 42 -4.44 -12.80 3.89
CA LEU A 42 -4.20 -11.35 3.89
C LEU A 42 -3.65 -10.89 2.55
N PHE A 43 -4.14 -9.75 2.10
CA PHE A 43 -3.56 -9.04 0.97
C PHE A 43 -2.74 -7.87 1.49
N LEU A 44 -1.48 -7.77 1.06
CA LEU A 44 -0.56 -6.73 1.51
C LEU A 44 -0.05 -5.93 0.31
N PRO A 45 -0.12 -4.58 0.36
CA PRO A 45 0.63 -3.76 -0.56
C PRO A 45 2.10 -3.73 -0.10
N LEU A 46 3.00 -4.16 -0.97
CA LEU A 46 4.44 -4.20 -0.69
C LEU A 46 5.19 -3.50 -1.80
N VAL A 47 6.25 -2.79 -1.43
CA VAL A 47 7.20 -2.26 -2.40
C VAL A 47 7.94 -3.45 -3.02
N ALA A 48 7.61 -3.74 -4.28
CA ALA A 48 8.06 -4.91 -5.00
C ALA A 48 9.53 -4.77 -5.38
N SER A 49 10.41 -5.47 -4.67
CA SER A 49 11.80 -5.60 -5.09
C SER A 49 11.85 -6.36 -6.43
N PRO A 50 12.54 -5.84 -7.46
CA PRO A 50 12.73 -6.56 -8.72
C PRO A 50 13.60 -7.81 -8.55
N PHE A 51 14.23 -7.98 -7.37
CA PHE A 51 15.06 -9.12 -7.02
C PHE A 51 14.33 -10.14 -6.11
N ALA A 52 13.06 -9.92 -5.81
CA ALA A 52 12.26 -10.91 -5.08
C ALA A 52 12.08 -12.17 -5.94
N ASP A 53 12.10 -13.34 -5.29
CA ASP A 53 11.81 -14.62 -5.92
C ASP A 53 10.65 -15.31 -5.17
N PRO A 54 9.45 -15.42 -5.78
CA PRO A 54 9.10 -14.94 -7.12
C PRO A 54 8.99 -13.40 -7.20
N PRO A 55 9.15 -12.80 -8.40
CA PRO A 55 8.97 -11.36 -8.56
C PRO A 55 7.51 -10.98 -8.28
N ILE A 56 7.32 -9.90 -7.52
CA ILE A 56 6.00 -9.36 -7.23
C ILE A 56 5.60 -8.42 -8.37
N PRO A 57 4.50 -8.69 -9.10
CA PRO A 57 4.06 -7.82 -10.17
C PRO A 57 3.56 -6.48 -9.62
N ALA A 58 3.80 -5.41 -10.38
CA ALA A 58 3.23 -4.10 -10.09
C ALA A 58 1.69 -4.16 -10.10
N THR A 59 1.06 -3.61 -9.07
CA THR A 59 -0.40 -3.54 -8.99
C THR A 59 -0.88 -2.20 -9.53
N THR A 60 -1.99 -2.24 -10.26
CA THR A 60 -2.68 -1.03 -10.72
C THR A 60 -3.68 -0.59 -9.68
N TYR A 61 -3.58 0.66 -9.24
CA TYR A 61 -4.45 1.25 -8.22
C TYR A 61 -5.33 2.35 -8.81
N ALA A 62 -6.57 2.44 -8.35
CA ALA A 62 -7.40 3.63 -8.49
C ALA A 62 -7.19 4.53 -7.26
N ILE A 63 -6.95 5.82 -7.49
CA ILE A 63 -6.88 6.84 -6.44
C ILE A 63 -8.12 7.72 -6.60
N GLU A 64 -9.09 7.53 -5.72
CA GLU A 64 -10.43 8.10 -5.85
C GLU A 64 -10.71 9.11 -4.75
N ARG A 65 -11.47 10.17 -5.05
CA ARG A 65 -11.85 11.16 -4.04
C ARG A 65 -12.92 10.61 -3.11
N ALA A 66 -12.67 10.66 -1.81
CA ALA A 66 -13.64 10.36 -0.76
C ALA A 66 -14.42 11.59 -0.26
N GLY A 67 -14.03 12.79 -0.71
CA GLY A 67 -14.60 14.07 -0.27
C GLY A 67 -13.67 14.82 0.69
N GLY A 68 -13.88 16.13 0.86
CA GLY A 68 -13.09 16.94 1.82
C GLY A 68 -11.58 16.98 1.59
N GLY A 69 -11.11 16.72 0.36
CA GLY A 69 -9.68 16.60 0.04
C GLY A 69 -9.06 15.25 0.41
N ALA A 70 -9.88 14.28 0.83
CA ALA A 70 -9.46 12.95 1.19
C ALA A 70 -9.63 11.97 0.01
N PHE A 71 -8.86 10.89 0.04
CA PHE A 71 -8.76 9.90 -1.03
C PHE A 71 -8.82 8.48 -0.48
N VAL A 72 -9.23 7.55 -1.33
CA VAL A 72 -9.07 6.11 -1.12
C VAL A 72 -8.16 5.54 -2.19
N ILE A 73 -7.42 4.48 -1.85
CA ILE A 73 -6.52 3.78 -2.78
C ILE A 73 -7.01 2.35 -2.93
N LYS A 74 -7.57 2.02 -4.09
CA LYS A 74 -8.20 0.72 -4.39
C LYS A 74 -7.33 -0.07 -5.38
N ALA A 75 -7.05 -1.34 -5.11
CA ALA A 75 -6.50 -2.22 -6.14
C ALA A 75 -7.62 -2.58 -7.14
N ILE A 76 -7.40 -2.28 -8.42
CA ILE A 76 -8.44 -2.41 -9.46
C ILE A 76 -8.90 -3.86 -9.61
N ASP A 77 -7.96 -4.81 -9.57
CA ASP A 77 -8.23 -6.23 -9.86
C ASP A 77 -8.78 -7.03 -8.67
N ALA A 78 -8.76 -6.47 -7.45
CA ALA A 78 -9.06 -7.20 -6.22
C ALA A 78 -10.19 -6.59 -5.37
N GLU A 79 -10.72 -5.43 -5.79
CA GLU A 79 -11.78 -4.69 -5.07
C GLU A 79 -11.53 -4.38 -3.59
N VAL A 80 -10.27 -4.39 -3.18
CA VAL A 80 -9.81 -4.09 -1.82
C VAL A 80 -9.11 -2.74 -1.77
N LEU A 81 -9.17 -2.10 -0.59
CA LEU A 81 -8.61 -0.77 -0.33
C LEU A 81 -7.44 -0.85 0.63
N TRP A 82 -6.50 0.07 0.44
CA TRP A 82 -5.48 0.34 1.44
C TRP A 82 -6.16 0.69 2.76
N THR A 83 -5.73 0.02 3.82
CA THR A 83 -6.27 0.13 5.15
C THR A 83 -5.10 0.25 6.11
N SER A 84 -5.00 1.39 6.80
CA SER A 84 -3.98 1.58 7.82
C SER A 84 -4.34 0.80 9.08
N ILE A 85 -3.45 -0.11 9.45
CA ILE A 85 -3.52 -0.86 10.70
C ILE A 85 -2.52 -0.23 11.67
N PRO A 86 -2.99 0.40 12.77
CA PRO A 86 -2.10 0.99 13.74
C PRO A 86 -1.24 -0.07 14.42
N ALA A 87 -0.06 0.34 14.89
CA ALA A 87 0.78 -0.49 15.73
C ALA A 87 0.00 -0.97 16.98
N VAL A 88 0.18 -2.23 17.34
CA VAL A 88 -0.47 -2.81 18.52
C VAL A 88 0.30 -2.44 19.79
N ASP A 89 1.64 -2.54 19.73
CA ASP A 89 2.55 -2.10 20.78
C ASP A 89 3.77 -1.40 20.13
N PRO A 90 3.89 -0.06 20.19
CA PRO A 90 4.97 0.68 19.56
C PRO A 90 6.37 0.37 20.12
N THR A 91 6.46 -0.38 21.23
CA THR A 91 7.73 -0.80 21.83
C THR A 91 8.20 -2.16 21.33
N ASP A 92 7.32 -2.93 20.69
CA ASP A 92 7.63 -4.22 20.10
C ASP A 92 8.17 -4.04 18.67
N PRO A 93 9.38 -4.51 18.35
CA PRO A 93 9.93 -4.41 16.99
C PRO A 93 9.12 -5.14 15.92
N GLU A 94 8.28 -6.12 16.29
CA GLU A 94 7.42 -6.86 15.35
C GLU A 94 6.04 -6.21 15.17
N THR A 95 5.45 -5.67 16.23
CA THR A 95 4.08 -5.10 16.21
C THR A 95 4.02 -3.58 16.37
N GLY A 96 5.19 -2.93 16.50
CA GLY A 96 5.34 -1.52 16.82
C GLY A 96 5.34 -0.57 15.63
N ASN A 97 5.23 -1.10 14.42
CA ASN A 97 5.07 -0.31 13.22
C ASN A 97 3.63 -0.42 12.72
N ALA A 98 3.03 0.73 12.37
CA ALA A 98 1.80 0.72 11.61
C ALA A 98 2.07 0.11 10.23
N ILE A 99 1.12 -0.69 9.74
CA ILE A 99 1.20 -1.33 8.43
C ILE A 99 0.01 -0.94 7.57
N ILE A 100 0.13 -1.12 6.27
CA ILE A 100 -1.01 -1.05 5.36
C ILE A 100 -1.40 -2.48 4.99
N GLN A 101 -2.69 -2.79 5.09
CA GLN A 101 -3.31 -4.01 4.56
C GLN A 101 -4.28 -3.64 3.44
N MET A 102 -4.63 -4.61 2.61
CA MET A 102 -5.68 -4.46 1.60
C MET A 102 -6.94 -5.18 2.09
N LEU A 103 -7.95 -4.42 2.52
CA LEU A 103 -9.20 -4.97 3.05
C LEU A 103 -10.41 -4.48 2.23
N PRO A 104 -11.55 -5.19 2.25
CA PRO A 104 -12.79 -4.69 1.66
C PRO A 104 -13.18 -3.33 2.25
N ALA A 105 -13.98 -2.57 1.50
CA ALA A 105 -14.49 -1.29 1.96
C ALA A 105 -15.33 -1.47 3.23
N ASP A 106 -14.99 -0.74 4.29
CA ASP A 106 -15.80 -0.68 5.52
C ASP A 106 -16.26 0.76 5.85
N GLY A 107 -15.80 1.76 5.08
CA GLY A 107 -16.15 3.16 5.26
C GLY A 107 -15.45 3.82 6.45
N GLY A 108 -14.49 3.14 7.07
CA GLY A 108 -13.74 3.65 8.20
C GLY A 108 -12.69 4.67 7.79
N SER A 109 -12.35 5.56 8.74
CA SER A 109 -11.32 6.59 8.52
C SER A 109 -9.93 6.02 8.27
N HIS A 110 -9.68 4.76 8.66
CA HIS A 110 -8.42 4.05 8.39
C HIS A 110 -8.23 3.65 6.93
N GLN A 111 -9.27 3.78 6.08
CA GLN A 111 -9.17 3.60 4.62
C GLN A 111 -9.01 4.93 3.87
N ILE A 112 -8.96 6.04 4.60
CA ILE A 112 -8.94 7.40 4.05
C ILE A 112 -7.52 7.97 4.16
N PHE A 113 -7.00 8.48 3.05
CA PHE A 113 -5.66 9.03 2.93
C PHE A 113 -5.71 10.48 2.47
N PHE A 114 -4.74 11.27 2.92
CA PHE A 114 -4.51 12.64 2.47
C PHE A 114 -3.22 12.68 1.66
N LEU A 115 -3.28 13.33 0.50
CA LEU A 115 -2.13 13.49 -0.37
C LEU A 115 -1.52 14.87 -0.13
N HIS A 116 -0.23 14.88 0.23
CA HIS A 116 0.55 16.10 0.42
C HIS A 116 1.56 16.23 -0.72
N SER A 117 1.71 17.42 -1.28
CA SER A 117 2.82 17.70 -2.20
C SER A 117 4.14 17.66 -1.44
N ALA A 118 5.15 17.00 -2.01
CA ALA A 118 6.53 17.04 -1.52
C ALA A 118 7.15 18.44 -1.65
#